data_AF-A0A2I1RLE9-F1
#
_entry.id   AF-A0A2I1RLE9-F1
#
_cell.length_a   1.000
_cell.length_b   1.000
_cell.length_c   1.000
_cell.angle_alpha   90.00
_cell.angle_beta   90.00
_cell.angle_gamma   90.00
#
_symmetry.space_group_name_H-M   'P 1'
#
loop_
_entity.id
_entity.type
_entity.pdbx_description
1 polymer ?
#
loop_
_entity_poly.entity_id
_entity_poly.type
_entity_poly.pdbx_seq_one_letter_code
_entity_poly.pdbx_strand_id
1 'polypeptide(L)'
;MSKDLFKLDTDLEELEKKQLSSDDNNEIPPDDIVAFNELRSCADLVRMFKENQLVIQPDFQREIVWSPIMQTRLIDSLVKQLPIPSLCISLDYKSQERYVIDGLQRVASIVKFLDINKTNEWTLSKLDDIDERISGKSNLYIKNRQTNLFNKIENTVIPITVLRCNYSKENHMEYLFTIFHRLNSGGSKLTNQEIRNCIFNGTFNQFLKDATQYENFRKLMNLNDDKIDRFANQELILRFISFTYKFEEYTGKLSKFLNDFMKKFRNPSTQDMTKFREIFERTIDLIYIKILNKNKLPTLSKATTEALFVGVARNIEKLENSTSEELKQKFESLRGDELFSLNNLKEGLAQKDKVKKRLQRSIEIFG
;
A
#
# COMPACT_ATOMS: atom_id res chain seq x y z
N MET A 1 -27.26 14.33 -13.90
CA MET A 1 -26.84 13.21 -13.03
C MET A 1 -27.59 13.32 -11.71
N SER A 2 -28.36 12.29 -11.32
CA SER A 2 -29.19 12.30 -10.11
C SER A 2 -28.35 12.30 -8.83
N LYS A 3 -28.80 13.02 -7.78
CA LYS A 3 -28.24 13.00 -6.42
C LYS A 3 -28.21 11.59 -5.80
N ASP A 4 -29.05 10.68 -6.28
CA ASP A 4 -29.17 9.32 -5.73
C ASP A 4 -27.97 8.42 -6.09
N LEU A 5 -27.34 8.63 -7.26
CA LEU A 5 -26.15 7.88 -7.65
C LEU A 5 -24.92 8.25 -6.80
N PHE A 6 -24.78 9.51 -6.37
CA PHE A 6 -23.65 9.95 -5.56
C PHE A 6 -23.67 9.37 -4.13
N LYS A 7 -24.85 9.27 -3.52
CA LYS A 7 -25.02 8.68 -2.18
C LYS A 7 -24.73 7.18 -2.20
N LEU A 8 -25.15 6.52 -3.28
CA LEU A 8 -24.90 5.12 -3.59
C LEU A 8 -23.40 4.76 -3.57
N ASP A 9 -22.56 5.53 -4.27
CA ASP A 9 -21.13 5.23 -4.34
C ASP A 9 -20.41 5.43 -3.00
N THR A 10 -20.84 6.42 -2.20
CA THR A 10 -20.26 6.71 -0.88
C THR A 10 -20.53 5.58 0.11
N ASP A 11 -21.75 5.04 0.14
CA ASP A 11 -22.12 3.91 0.99
C ASP A 11 -21.36 2.62 0.60
N LEU A 12 -21.08 2.43 -0.70
CA LEU A 12 -20.32 1.29 -1.21
C LEU A 12 -18.82 1.38 -0.86
N GLU A 13 -18.21 2.57 -0.92
CA GLU A 13 -16.83 2.76 -0.48
C GLU A 13 -16.66 2.42 1.02
N GLU A 14 -17.64 2.74 1.87
CA GLU A 14 -17.58 2.37 3.29
C GLU A 14 -17.72 0.86 3.52
N LEU A 15 -18.54 0.18 2.73
CA LEU A 15 -18.71 -1.28 2.79
C LEU A 15 -17.48 -2.02 2.28
N GLU A 16 -16.86 -1.55 1.20
CA GLU A 16 -15.58 -2.05 0.70
C GLU A 16 -14.46 -1.90 1.73
N LYS A 17 -14.41 -0.76 2.44
CA LYS A 17 -13.46 -0.55 3.56
C LYS A 17 -13.69 -1.53 4.71
N LYS A 18 -14.93 -1.92 5.00
CA LYS A 18 -15.25 -2.92 6.05
C LYS A 18 -14.86 -4.34 5.64
N GLN A 19 -15.09 -4.75 4.39
CA GLN A 19 -14.70 -6.08 3.89
C GLN A 19 -13.18 -6.27 3.74
N LEU A 20 -12.41 -5.20 3.51
CA LEU A 20 -10.94 -5.24 3.49
C LEU A 20 -10.31 -5.76 4.80
N SER A 21 -11.06 -5.74 5.91
CA SER A 21 -10.61 -6.21 7.23
C SER A 21 -10.95 -7.66 7.56
N SER A 22 -11.74 -8.36 6.74
CA SER A 22 -12.22 -9.72 7.04
C SER A 22 -11.41 -10.85 6.38
N ASP A 23 -10.38 -10.54 5.61
CA ASP A 23 -9.49 -11.54 4.98
C ASP A 23 -8.42 -12.08 5.96
N ASP A 24 -8.78 -12.25 7.24
CA ASP A 24 -7.91 -12.93 8.21
C ASP A 24 -7.89 -14.44 7.88
N ASN A 25 -6.90 -14.87 7.11
CA ASN A 25 -6.64 -16.30 6.94
C ASN A 25 -6.23 -16.90 8.30
N ASN A 26 -6.71 -18.10 8.60
CA ASN A 26 -6.22 -18.90 9.71
C ASN A 26 -4.89 -19.55 9.31
N GLU A 27 -3.85 -18.73 9.18
CA GLU A 27 -2.53 -19.21 8.82
C GLU A 27 -1.81 -19.75 10.06
N ILE A 28 -1.38 -21.01 9.93
CA ILE A 28 -0.55 -21.67 10.91
C ILE A 28 0.89 -21.24 10.62
N PRO A 29 1.67 -20.83 11.64
CA PRO A 29 3.08 -20.53 11.46
C PRO A 29 3.78 -21.72 10.78
N PRO A 30 4.54 -21.49 9.68
CA PRO A 30 5.45 -22.49 9.17
C PRO A 30 6.41 -22.99 10.26
N ASP A 31 6.66 -24.29 10.31
CA ASP A 31 7.49 -24.92 11.35
C ASP A 31 8.93 -24.37 11.39
N ASP A 32 9.41 -23.80 10.29
CA ASP A 32 10.75 -23.25 10.15
C ASP A 32 10.80 -21.71 10.15
N ILE A 33 9.71 -21.02 10.53
CA ILE A 33 9.77 -19.62 10.96
C ILE A 33 10.16 -19.57 12.42
N VAL A 34 11.24 -18.84 12.70
CA VAL A 34 11.76 -18.68 14.07
C VAL A 34 11.63 -17.23 14.48
N ALA A 35 10.87 -17.00 15.56
CA ALA A 35 10.84 -15.72 16.25
C ALA A 35 11.88 -15.71 17.37
N PHE A 36 12.70 -14.67 17.43
CA PHE A 36 13.66 -14.47 18.52
C PHE A 36 13.78 -12.98 18.86
N ASN A 37 14.36 -12.66 20.01
CA ASN A 37 14.53 -11.27 20.43
C ASN A 37 15.98 -10.82 20.28
N GLU A 38 16.16 -9.60 19.79
CA GLU A 38 17.41 -8.86 19.79
C GLU A 38 17.26 -7.60 20.66
N LEU A 39 18.36 -7.14 21.23
CA LEU A 39 18.47 -5.83 21.88
C LEU A 39 19.40 -4.97 21.04
N ARG A 40 18.91 -3.84 20.56
CA ARG A 40 19.68 -2.93 19.69
C ARG A 40 19.64 -1.52 20.24
N SER A 41 20.78 -0.85 20.27
CA SER A 41 20.81 0.57 20.62
C SER A 41 20.24 1.42 19.48
N CYS A 42 19.79 2.63 19.79
CA CYS A 42 19.37 3.58 18.77
C CYS A 42 20.50 3.87 17.76
N ALA A 43 21.75 3.94 18.21
CA ALA A 43 22.90 4.08 17.33
C ALA A 43 23.08 2.86 16.40
N ASP A 44 22.87 1.64 16.89
CA ASP A 44 22.96 0.42 16.07
C ASP A 44 21.84 0.38 15.00
N LEU A 45 20.62 0.81 15.35
CA LEU A 45 19.53 0.96 14.36
C LEU A 45 19.90 1.93 13.23
N VAL A 46 20.56 3.06 13.56
CA VAL A 46 21.02 4.05 12.57
C VAL A 46 22.14 3.44 11.70
N ARG A 47 23.09 2.72 12.31
CA ARG A 47 24.15 2.02 11.59
C ARG A 47 23.57 1.00 10.60
N MET A 48 22.65 0.15 11.06
CA MET A 48 21.97 -0.85 10.22
C MET A 48 21.22 -0.20 9.05
N PHE A 49 20.57 0.95 9.28
CA PHE A 49 19.93 1.71 8.21
C PHE A 49 20.95 2.22 7.18
N LYS A 50 22.04 2.86 7.64
CA LYS A 50 23.10 3.39 6.76
C LYS A 50 23.81 2.33 5.94
N GLU A 51 23.98 1.14 6.51
CA GLU A 51 24.59 -0.01 5.84
C GLU A 51 23.59 -0.80 4.96
N ASN A 52 22.35 -0.29 4.78
CA ASN A 52 21.27 -0.96 4.05
C ASN A 52 20.91 -2.36 4.60
N GLN A 53 21.26 -2.65 5.86
CA GLN A 53 20.85 -3.88 6.55
C GLN A 53 19.42 -3.79 7.07
N LEU A 54 18.94 -2.57 7.37
CA LEU A 54 17.58 -2.30 7.82
C LEU A 54 16.87 -1.38 6.84
N VAL A 55 15.88 -1.92 6.14
CA VAL A 55 15.04 -1.15 5.23
C VAL A 55 13.87 -0.54 6.01
N ILE A 56 13.93 0.77 6.20
CA ILE A 56 12.89 1.56 6.91
C ILE A 56 11.88 2.13 5.91
N GLN A 57 12.28 2.44 4.68
CA GLN A 57 11.39 2.94 3.62
C GLN A 57 11.80 2.32 2.29
N PRO A 58 11.24 1.16 1.88
CA PRO A 58 11.21 0.87 0.46
C PRO A 58 10.34 1.93 -0.23
N ASP A 59 10.59 2.24 -1.51
CA ASP A 59 9.89 3.25 -2.33
C ASP A 59 8.36 3.11 -2.41
N PHE A 60 7.84 2.03 -1.83
CA PHE A 60 6.47 1.55 -1.88
C PHE A 60 5.80 1.46 -0.50
N GLN A 61 6.49 1.82 0.59
CA GLN A 61 5.89 1.95 1.93
C GLN A 61 5.37 3.38 2.15
N ARG A 62 4.35 3.54 3.01
CA ARG A 62 3.77 4.86 3.30
C ARG A 62 4.82 5.86 3.80
N GLU A 63 4.59 7.13 3.49
CA GLU A 63 5.33 8.22 4.11
C GLU A 63 5.18 8.17 5.64
N ILE A 64 6.11 8.84 6.34
CA ILE A 64 6.07 8.97 7.79
C ILE A 64 4.83 9.79 8.17
N VAL A 65 3.78 9.11 8.66
CA VAL A 65 2.49 9.71 9.02
C VAL A 65 2.50 10.37 10.40
N TRP A 66 3.52 10.11 11.22
CA TRP A 66 3.66 10.83 12.50
C TRP A 66 3.94 12.30 12.26
N SER A 67 3.09 13.16 12.83
CA SER A 67 3.31 14.60 12.83
C SER A 67 4.65 14.96 13.52
N PRO A 68 5.25 16.12 13.21
CA PRO A 68 6.48 16.57 13.87
C PRO A 68 6.39 16.55 15.42
N ILE A 69 5.20 16.80 15.96
CA ILE A 69 4.88 16.72 17.39
C ILE A 69 5.04 15.30 17.92
N MET A 70 4.48 14.29 17.24
CA MET A 70 4.60 12.89 17.65
C MET A 70 6.06 12.40 17.59
N GLN A 71 6.80 12.79 16.54
CA GLN A 71 8.23 12.47 16.42
C GLN A 71 9.02 13.11 17.57
N THR A 72 8.72 14.36 17.92
CA THR A 72 9.35 15.09 19.03
C THR A 72 9.09 14.41 20.39
N ARG A 73 7.84 13.99 20.64
CA ARG A 73 7.47 13.25 21.88
C ARG A 73 8.19 11.90 22.01
N LEU A 74 8.49 11.22 20.89
CA LEU A 74 9.34 10.03 20.95
C LEU A 74 10.76 10.37 21.43
N ILE A 75 11.37 11.42 20.88
CA ILE A 75 12.72 11.83 21.29
C ILE A 75 12.75 12.21 22.77
N ASP A 76 11.73 12.94 23.23
CA ASP A 76 11.55 13.27 24.64
C ASP A 76 11.39 12.02 25.53
N SER A 77 10.66 11.01 25.06
CA SER A 77 10.54 9.72 25.76
C SER A 77 11.89 9.03 25.91
N LEU A 78 12.75 9.08 24.89
CA LEU A 78 14.13 8.55 24.95
C LEU A 78 14.99 9.32 25.94
N VAL A 79 14.90 10.66 25.95
CA VAL A 79 15.58 11.52 26.94
C VAL A 79 15.20 11.16 28.37
N LYS A 80 13.89 10.99 28.60
CA LYS A 80 13.29 10.65 29.89
C LYS A 80 13.47 9.17 30.27
N GLN A 81 14.01 8.33 29.38
CA GLN A 81 14.16 6.87 29.56
C GLN A 81 12.83 6.17 29.85
N LEU A 82 11.77 6.61 29.20
CA LEU A 82 10.49 5.92 29.27
C LEU A 82 10.58 4.60 28.49
N PRO A 83 9.85 3.55 28.91
CA PRO A 83 9.78 2.31 28.16
C PRO A 83 9.28 2.56 26.73
N ILE A 84 10.11 2.27 25.74
CA ILE A 84 9.71 2.28 24.34
C ILE A 84 9.21 0.88 23.99
N PRO A 85 8.02 0.73 23.38
CA PRO A 85 7.53 -0.58 22.97
C PRO A 85 8.54 -1.29 22.06
N SER A 86 8.47 -2.61 21.96
CA SER A 86 9.35 -3.38 21.08
C SER A 86 9.09 -3.06 19.60
N LEU A 87 10.12 -3.24 18.78
CA LEU A 87 10.00 -3.26 17.32
C LEU A 87 9.72 -4.69 16.85
N CYS A 88 9.12 -4.83 15.67
CA CYS A 88 9.02 -6.13 15.00
C CYS A 88 9.65 -6.01 13.62
N ILE A 89 10.57 -6.91 13.29
CA ILE A 89 11.34 -6.89 12.04
C ILE A 89 11.33 -8.30 11.43
N SER A 90 11.13 -8.40 10.13
CA SER A 90 11.39 -9.64 9.39
C SER A 90 12.84 -9.69 8.95
N LEU A 91 13.43 -10.88 8.97
CA LEU A 91 14.79 -11.15 8.51
C LEU A 91 14.75 -12.30 7.51
N ASP A 92 15.09 -12.03 6.25
CA ASP A 92 15.36 -13.11 5.30
C ASP A 92 16.75 -13.69 5.55
N TYR A 93 16.84 -14.95 5.94
CA TYR A 93 18.13 -15.55 6.20
C TYR A 93 18.94 -15.83 4.92
N LYS A 94 18.33 -15.73 3.74
CA LYS A 94 19.02 -15.87 2.45
C LYS A 94 19.69 -14.58 2.03
N SER A 95 18.94 -13.47 1.93
CA SER A 95 19.51 -12.16 1.53
C SER A 95 20.12 -11.37 2.70
N GLN A 96 19.82 -11.74 3.95
CA GLN A 96 20.11 -10.96 5.16
C GLN A 96 19.38 -9.62 5.24
N GLU A 97 18.44 -9.36 4.33
CA GLU A 97 17.62 -8.14 4.35
C GLU A 97 16.67 -8.16 5.55
N ARG A 98 16.50 -6.97 6.15
CA ARG A 98 15.57 -6.77 7.25
C ARG A 98 14.53 -5.71 6.91
N TYR A 99 13.25 -6.04 7.11
CA TYR A 99 12.14 -5.12 6.90
C TYR A 99 11.38 -4.87 8.20
N VAL A 100 11.12 -3.60 8.51
CA VAL A 100 10.33 -3.21 9.68
C VAL A 100 8.86 -3.58 9.47
N ILE A 101 8.34 -4.44 10.36
CA ILE A 101 6.95 -4.89 10.40
C ILE A 101 6.09 -3.97 11.28
N ASP A 102 6.62 -3.66 12.46
CA ASP A 102 6.02 -2.75 13.42
C ASP A 102 7.09 -1.80 13.98
N GLY A 103 6.67 -0.56 14.24
CA GLY A 103 7.52 0.50 14.77
C GLY A 103 8.21 1.35 13.72
N LEU A 104 7.78 1.29 12.45
CA LEU A 104 8.27 2.14 11.36
C LEU A 104 8.48 3.60 11.78
N GLN A 105 7.45 4.20 12.36
CA GLN A 105 7.47 5.62 12.74
C GLN A 105 8.49 5.92 13.86
N ARG A 106 8.69 4.94 14.76
CA ARG A 106 9.69 5.03 15.84
C ARG A 106 11.10 4.98 15.26
N VAL A 107 11.40 3.95 14.46
CA VAL A 107 12.73 3.80 13.84
C VAL A 107 13.03 4.99 12.93
N ALA A 108 12.08 5.43 12.11
CA ALA A 108 12.26 6.58 11.23
C ALA A 108 12.55 7.88 12.01
N SER A 109 11.85 8.12 13.13
CA SER A 109 12.10 9.29 13.98
C SER A 109 13.48 9.23 14.65
N ILE A 110 13.90 8.05 15.11
CA ILE A 110 15.23 7.82 15.69
C ILE A 110 16.32 8.07 14.65
N VAL A 111 16.17 7.51 13.45
CA VAL A 111 17.11 7.70 12.34
C VAL A 111 17.18 9.17 11.95
N LYS A 112 16.04 9.83 11.76
CA LYS A 112 15.99 11.26 11.45
C LYS A 112 16.66 12.13 12.52
N PHE A 113 16.54 11.76 13.80
CA PHE A 113 17.18 12.49 14.89
C PHE A 113 18.70 12.31 14.90
N LEU A 114 19.17 11.07 14.77
CA LEU A 114 20.57 10.69 14.99
C LEU A 114 21.44 10.77 13.73
N ASP A 115 20.86 10.60 12.54
CA ASP A 115 21.57 10.71 11.25
C ASP A 115 21.80 12.17 10.84
N ILE A 116 22.65 12.86 11.60
CA ILE A 116 22.92 14.29 11.43
C ILE A 116 24.04 14.49 10.41
N ASN A 117 23.73 15.21 9.34
CA ASN A 117 24.65 15.90 8.45
C ASN A 117 24.20 17.35 8.22
N LYS A 118 24.99 18.16 7.50
CA LYS A 118 24.71 19.60 7.31
C LYS A 118 23.43 19.86 6.51
N THR A 119 22.90 18.88 5.79
CA THR A 119 21.76 19.05 4.87
C THR A 119 20.44 18.49 5.42
N ASN A 120 20.44 17.91 6.61
CA ASN A 120 19.26 17.27 7.21
C ASN A 120 19.12 17.61 8.72
N GLU A 121 19.51 18.82 9.10
CA GLU A 121 19.25 19.36 10.43
C GLU A 121 17.74 19.38 10.72
N TRP A 122 17.34 18.83 11.87
CA TRP A 122 15.94 18.75 12.28
C TRP A 122 15.72 19.50 13.58
N THR A 123 14.85 20.51 13.53
CA THR A 123 14.35 21.25 14.70
C THR A 123 13.13 20.55 15.30
N LEU A 124 13.23 20.20 16.58
CA LEU A 124 12.14 19.58 17.33
C LEU A 124 11.03 20.59 17.59
N SER A 125 9.80 20.12 17.70
CA SER A 125 8.65 20.98 17.99
C SER A 125 8.82 21.65 19.35
N LYS A 126 8.50 22.95 19.43
CA LYS A 126 8.46 23.68 20.70
C LYS A 126 7.14 23.40 21.39
N LEU A 127 7.19 22.66 22.49
CA LEU A 127 6.04 22.22 23.27
C LEU A 127 6.37 22.31 24.77
N ASP A 128 5.36 22.62 25.57
CA ASP A 128 5.51 22.85 27.02
C ASP A 128 5.67 21.54 27.82
N ASP A 129 5.24 20.40 27.27
CA ASP A 129 5.33 19.06 27.89
C ASP A 129 6.67 18.32 27.60
N ILE A 130 7.56 18.95 26.84
CA ILE A 130 8.85 18.41 26.39
C ILE A 130 9.99 18.97 27.23
N ASP A 131 11.03 18.17 27.49
CA ASP A 131 12.24 18.61 28.20
C ASP A 131 12.83 19.89 27.57
N GLU A 132 13.00 20.94 28.37
CA GLU A 132 13.44 22.27 27.91
C GLU A 132 14.79 22.26 27.20
N ARG A 133 15.64 21.25 27.47
CA ARG A 133 16.95 21.09 26.82
C ARG A 133 16.83 20.72 25.35
N ILE A 134 15.70 20.13 24.93
CA ILE A 134 15.45 19.70 23.56
C ILE A 134 14.27 20.43 22.89
N SER A 135 13.32 20.97 23.67
CA SER A 135 12.13 21.64 23.16
C SER A 135 12.50 22.84 22.28
N GLY A 136 12.05 22.82 21.01
CA GLY A 136 12.37 23.87 20.02
C GLY A 136 13.86 23.94 19.61
N LYS A 137 14.69 22.96 19.97
CA LYS A 137 16.11 22.91 19.60
C LYS A 137 16.34 21.97 18.41
N SER A 138 17.40 22.21 17.65
CA SER A 138 17.80 21.29 16.60
C SER A 138 18.59 20.10 17.14
N ASN A 139 18.51 18.96 16.46
CA ASN A 139 19.31 17.78 16.77
C ASN A 139 20.83 18.08 16.72
N LEU A 140 21.29 18.96 15.82
CA LEU A 140 22.68 19.43 15.78
C LEU A 140 23.04 20.27 17.01
N TYR A 141 22.18 21.18 17.46
CA TYR A 141 22.36 21.91 18.72
C TYR A 141 22.47 20.94 19.90
N ILE A 142 21.56 19.97 19.99
CA ILE A 142 21.52 18.98 21.07
C ILE A 142 22.81 18.14 21.08
N LYS A 143 23.27 17.66 19.92
CA LYS A 143 24.53 16.92 19.81
C LYS A 143 25.73 17.70 20.34
N ASN A 144 25.82 18.99 19.98
CA ASN A 144 27.00 19.82 20.28
C ASN A 144 26.96 20.47 21.67
N ARG A 145 25.77 20.78 22.20
CA ARG A 145 25.59 21.55 23.45
C ARG A 145 25.03 20.71 24.60
N GLN A 146 24.40 19.57 24.29
CA GLN A 146 23.80 18.64 25.24
C GLN A 146 24.34 17.22 25.00
N THR A 147 25.65 17.08 24.79
CA THR A 147 26.29 15.83 24.33
C THR A 147 25.98 14.63 25.22
N ASN A 148 25.94 14.79 26.55
CA ASN A 148 25.57 13.70 27.46
C ASN A 148 24.15 13.17 27.21
N LEU A 149 23.21 14.08 26.92
CA LEU A 149 21.82 13.73 26.61
C LEU A 149 21.72 13.08 25.22
N PHE A 150 22.48 13.57 24.24
CA PHE A 150 22.55 12.97 22.92
C PHE A 150 23.11 11.53 22.98
N ASN A 151 24.24 11.34 23.66
CA ASN A 151 24.85 10.02 23.87
C ASN A 151 23.90 9.06 24.62
N LYS A 152 23.09 9.58 25.53
CA LYS A 152 22.08 8.78 26.24
C LYS A 152 21.01 8.24 25.29
N ILE A 153 20.55 9.07 24.34
CA ILE A 153 19.62 8.63 23.28
C ILE A 153 20.30 7.58 22.40
N GLU A 154 21.53 7.81 21.94
CA GLU A 154 22.29 6.85 21.11
C GLU A 154 22.41 5.47 21.78
N ASN A 155 22.68 5.45 23.08
CA ASN A 155 22.86 4.24 23.87
C ASN A 155 21.55 3.63 24.39
N THR A 156 20.40 4.26 24.14
CA THR A 156 19.11 3.71 24.56
C THR A 156 18.84 2.44 23.76
N VAL A 157 18.58 1.33 24.47
CA VAL A 157 18.36 0.01 23.88
C VAL A 157 16.87 -0.23 23.68
N ILE A 158 16.51 -0.64 22.47
CA ILE A 158 15.15 -0.96 22.07
C ILE A 158 15.05 -2.48 21.86
N PRO A 159 14.09 -3.16 22.50
CA PRO A 159 13.80 -4.57 22.21
C PRO A 159 13.25 -4.75 20.81
N ILE A 160 13.73 -5.77 20.10
CA ILE A 160 13.27 -6.10 18.76
C ILE A 160 12.90 -7.57 18.71
N THR A 161 11.68 -7.88 18.31
CA THR A 161 11.30 -9.22 17.90
C THR A 161 11.64 -9.39 16.42
N VAL A 162 12.50 -10.36 16.13
CA VAL A 162 12.94 -10.69 14.77
C VAL A 162 12.25 -11.96 14.32
N LEU A 163 11.61 -11.91 13.16
CA LEU A 163 11.00 -13.04 12.49
C LEU A 163 11.93 -13.53 11.38
N ARG A 164 12.68 -14.58 11.67
CA ARG A 164 13.54 -15.23 10.68
C ARG A 164 12.69 -16.06 9.73
N CYS A 165 12.82 -15.79 8.44
CA CYS A 165 12.01 -16.39 7.39
C CYS A 165 12.82 -16.56 6.10
N ASN A 166 12.23 -17.23 5.11
CA ASN A 166 12.78 -17.36 3.76
C ASN A 166 11.81 -16.69 2.78
N TYR A 167 12.19 -15.58 2.18
CA TYR A 167 11.31 -14.86 1.26
C TYR A 167 11.01 -15.61 -0.06
N SER A 168 11.74 -16.69 -0.33
CA SER A 168 11.47 -17.56 -1.49
C SER A 168 10.35 -18.57 -1.23
N LYS A 169 9.91 -18.76 0.02
CA LYS A 169 8.88 -19.74 0.39
C LYS A 169 7.49 -19.08 0.51
N GLU A 170 6.50 -19.70 -0.12
CA GLU A 170 5.11 -19.19 -0.16
C GLU A 170 4.50 -19.00 1.22
N ASN A 171 4.47 -20.07 2.00
CA ASN A 171 3.91 -20.11 3.34
C ASN A 171 4.60 -19.14 4.30
N HIS A 172 5.88 -18.79 4.07
CA HIS A 172 6.55 -17.77 4.87
C HIS A 172 6.03 -16.36 4.54
N MET A 173 5.87 -16.06 3.26
CA MET A 173 5.41 -14.74 2.81
C MET A 173 3.95 -14.48 3.17
N GLU A 174 3.12 -15.50 3.04
CA GLU A 174 1.74 -15.49 3.54
C GLU A 174 1.71 -15.21 5.04
N TYR A 175 2.48 -15.98 5.83
CA TYR A 175 2.48 -15.80 7.29
C TYR A 175 3.00 -14.43 7.72
N LEU A 176 4.02 -13.90 7.04
CA LEU A 176 4.47 -12.51 7.25
C LEU A 176 3.34 -11.52 6.97
N PHE A 177 2.62 -11.67 5.85
CA PHE A 177 1.48 -10.81 5.53
C PHE A 177 0.44 -10.82 6.65
N THR A 178 0.11 -12.01 7.16
CA THR A 178 -0.80 -12.20 8.30
C THR A 178 -0.28 -11.50 9.56
N ILE A 179 1.01 -11.62 9.88
CA ILE A 179 1.62 -10.93 11.03
C ILE A 179 1.56 -9.40 10.85
N PHE A 180 1.91 -8.90 9.67
CA PHE A 180 1.82 -7.46 9.37
C PHE A 180 0.39 -6.97 9.59
N HIS A 181 -0.61 -7.68 9.08
CA HIS A 181 -2.02 -7.31 9.25
C HIS A 181 -2.42 -7.28 10.73
N ARG A 182 -2.05 -8.31 11.51
CA ARG A 182 -2.41 -8.43 12.93
C ARG A 182 -1.69 -7.43 13.83
N LEU A 183 -0.38 -7.27 13.68
CA LEU A 183 0.43 -6.36 14.53
C LEU A 183 0.10 -4.89 14.26
N ASN A 184 -0.22 -4.52 13.02
CA ASN A 184 -0.63 -3.16 12.68
C ASN A 184 -2.06 -2.82 13.13
N SER A 185 -2.64 -3.58 14.07
CA SER A 185 -3.99 -3.31 14.61
C SER A 185 -4.05 -2.16 15.63
N GLY A 186 -2.91 -1.73 16.18
CA GLY A 186 -2.80 -0.57 17.07
C GLY A 186 -2.33 0.70 16.33
N GLY A 187 -3.06 1.81 16.46
CA GLY A 187 -2.75 3.09 15.78
C GLY A 187 -3.27 3.16 14.33
N SER A 188 -2.61 3.95 13.46
CA SER A 188 -2.99 4.09 12.05
C SER A 188 -2.66 2.81 11.27
N LYS A 189 -3.64 1.88 11.17
CA LYS A 189 -3.48 0.57 10.50
C LYS A 189 -2.94 0.70 9.09
N LEU A 190 -2.01 -0.18 8.69
CA LEU A 190 -1.58 -0.29 7.30
C LEU A 190 -2.71 -0.84 6.41
N THR A 191 -2.79 -0.40 5.17
CA THR A 191 -3.68 -1.01 4.15
C THR A 191 -3.06 -2.31 3.64
N ASN A 192 -3.89 -3.22 3.10
CA ASN A 192 -3.38 -4.46 2.52
C ASN A 192 -2.35 -4.17 1.40
N GLN A 193 -2.56 -3.13 0.60
CA GLN A 193 -1.59 -2.76 -0.43
C GLN A 193 -0.27 -2.23 0.14
N GLU A 194 -0.29 -1.48 1.24
CA GLU A 194 0.95 -1.07 1.94
C GLU A 194 1.74 -2.30 2.41
N ILE A 195 1.06 -3.32 2.94
CA ILE A 195 1.70 -4.57 3.37
C ILE A 195 2.27 -5.33 2.16
N ARG A 196 1.50 -5.45 1.05
CA ARG A 196 1.99 -6.08 -0.20
C ARG A 196 3.24 -5.41 -0.73
N ASN A 197 3.27 -4.08 -0.69
CA ASN A 197 4.40 -3.32 -1.17
C ASN A 197 5.68 -3.56 -0.37
N CYS A 198 5.56 -3.82 0.94
CA CYS A 198 6.70 -4.20 1.77
C CYS A 198 7.17 -5.64 1.49
N ILE A 199 6.22 -6.58 1.43
CA ILE A 199 6.52 -8.03 1.38
C ILE A 199 6.91 -8.47 -0.03
N PHE A 200 6.20 -8.02 -1.05
CA PHE A 200 6.39 -8.43 -2.44
C PHE A 200 7.15 -7.39 -3.27
N ASN A 201 8.02 -6.59 -2.62
CA ASN A 201 8.77 -5.52 -3.29
C ASN A 201 9.62 -6.04 -4.46
N GLY A 202 9.37 -5.51 -5.66
CA GLY A 202 10.18 -5.73 -6.85
C GLY A 202 9.83 -4.77 -7.99
N THR A 203 10.34 -5.03 -9.21
CA THR A 203 10.16 -4.11 -10.35
C THR A 203 8.70 -3.93 -10.78
N PHE A 204 7.79 -4.82 -10.41
CA PHE A 204 6.36 -4.64 -10.65
C PHE A 204 5.72 -3.56 -9.78
N ASN A 205 6.22 -3.34 -8.56
CA ASN A 205 5.77 -2.21 -7.73
C ASN A 205 6.09 -0.87 -8.41
N GLN A 206 7.23 -0.78 -9.11
CA GLN A 206 7.59 0.41 -9.88
C GLN A 206 6.59 0.65 -11.01
N PHE A 207 6.15 -0.40 -11.72
CA PHE A 207 5.08 -0.28 -12.69
C PHE A 207 3.78 0.25 -12.07
N LEU A 208 3.33 -0.28 -10.92
CA LEU A 208 2.13 0.21 -10.25
C LEU A 208 2.27 1.70 -9.88
N LYS A 209 3.46 2.12 -9.41
CA LYS A 209 3.77 3.51 -9.10
C LYS A 209 3.72 4.38 -10.37
N ASP A 210 4.41 4.00 -11.43
CA ASP A 210 4.44 4.72 -12.70
C ASP A 210 3.03 4.86 -13.30
N ALA A 211 2.24 3.78 -13.25
CA ALA A 211 0.87 3.74 -13.77
C ALA A 211 -0.05 4.74 -13.05
N THR A 212 0.13 4.97 -11.74
CA THR A 212 -0.60 6.05 -11.04
C THR A 212 -0.19 7.46 -11.50
N GLN A 213 1.00 7.62 -12.07
CA GLN A 213 1.50 8.90 -12.58
C GLN A 213 1.17 9.13 -14.06
N TYR A 214 0.64 8.12 -14.75
CA TYR A 214 0.25 8.23 -16.14
C TYR A 214 -0.79 9.33 -16.36
N GLU A 215 -0.53 10.25 -17.29
CA GLU A 215 -1.26 11.51 -17.42
C GLU A 215 -2.78 11.32 -17.58
N ASN A 216 -3.19 10.41 -18.48
CA ASN A 216 -4.62 10.16 -18.72
C ASN A 216 -5.27 9.43 -17.54
N PHE A 217 -4.53 8.59 -16.80
CA PHE A 217 -5.03 7.97 -15.57
C PHE A 217 -5.27 9.02 -14.49
N ARG A 218 -4.32 9.94 -14.29
CA ARG A 218 -4.45 11.05 -13.34
C ARG A 218 -5.66 11.93 -13.64
N LYS A 219 -5.89 12.26 -14.91
CA LYS A 219 -7.05 13.04 -15.36
C LYS A 219 -8.36 12.26 -15.21
N LEU A 220 -8.36 10.99 -15.60
CA LEU A 220 -9.52 10.09 -15.48
C LEU A 220 -9.98 9.98 -14.02
N MET A 221 -9.05 9.72 -13.11
CA MET A 221 -9.33 9.53 -11.68
C MET A 221 -9.39 10.84 -10.88
N ASN A 222 -9.14 11.99 -11.54
CA ASN A 222 -9.09 13.31 -10.91
C ASN A 222 -8.15 13.34 -9.69
N LEU A 223 -6.91 12.86 -9.89
CA LEU A 223 -5.91 12.77 -8.84
C LEU A 223 -5.29 14.14 -8.57
N ASN A 224 -5.34 14.56 -7.30
CA ASN A 224 -4.70 15.77 -6.80
C ASN A 224 -3.52 15.37 -5.91
N ASP A 225 -2.36 15.99 -6.10
CA ASP A 225 -1.16 15.66 -5.31
C ASP A 225 -1.31 16.00 -3.82
N ASP A 226 -2.24 16.89 -3.45
CA ASP A 226 -2.50 17.26 -2.06
C ASP A 226 -3.24 16.17 -1.25
N LYS A 227 -3.80 15.15 -1.92
CA LYS A 227 -4.51 14.07 -1.24
C LYS A 227 -3.61 12.86 -1.07
N ILE A 228 -3.43 12.45 0.19
CA ILE A 228 -2.73 11.21 0.54
C ILE A 228 -3.57 10.02 0.05
N ASP A 229 -3.20 9.49 -1.11
CA ASP A 229 -3.66 8.19 -1.58
C ASP A 229 -2.84 7.10 -0.87
N ARG A 230 -3.45 6.38 0.07
CA ARG A 230 -2.81 5.26 0.80
C ARG A 230 -2.67 4.02 -0.09
N PHE A 231 -2.10 4.22 -1.27
CA PHE A 231 -1.92 3.26 -2.35
C PHE A 231 -3.23 2.65 -2.86
N ALA A 232 -4.37 3.35 -2.71
CA ALA A 232 -5.65 2.84 -3.16
C ALA A 232 -5.71 2.78 -4.69
N ASN A 233 -5.10 3.73 -5.41
CA ASN A 233 -4.99 3.66 -6.86
C ASN A 233 -4.03 2.56 -7.32
N GLN A 234 -2.93 2.32 -6.60
CA GLN A 234 -2.06 1.17 -6.89
C GLN A 234 -2.80 -0.15 -6.70
N GLU A 235 -3.63 -0.29 -5.65
CA GLU A 235 -4.47 -1.46 -5.47
C GLU A 235 -5.49 -1.61 -6.60
N LEU A 236 -6.13 -0.52 -7.04
CA LEU A 236 -7.06 -0.56 -8.18
C LEU A 236 -6.39 -1.02 -9.47
N ILE A 237 -5.19 -0.52 -9.77
CA ILE A 237 -4.39 -0.94 -10.93
C ILE A 237 -3.97 -2.41 -10.79
N LEU A 238 -3.53 -2.82 -9.59
CA LEU A 238 -3.20 -4.21 -9.30
C LEU A 238 -4.40 -5.12 -9.55
N ARG A 239 -5.58 -4.76 -9.03
CA ARG A 239 -6.84 -5.49 -9.24
C ARG A 239 -7.18 -5.58 -10.73
N PHE A 240 -7.11 -4.47 -11.44
CA PHE A 240 -7.34 -4.42 -12.88
C PHE A 240 -6.43 -5.41 -13.64
N ILE A 241 -5.12 -5.31 -13.46
CA ILE A 241 -4.17 -6.16 -14.17
C ILE A 241 -4.36 -7.63 -13.78
N SER A 242 -4.45 -7.92 -12.49
CA SER A 242 -4.60 -9.30 -12.01
C SER A 242 -5.91 -9.93 -12.49
N PHE A 243 -7.04 -9.24 -12.44
CA PHE A 243 -8.29 -9.78 -13.00
C PHE A 243 -8.26 -9.89 -14.53
N THR A 244 -7.65 -8.93 -15.24
CA THR A 244 -7.53 -9.01 -16.70
C THR A 244 -6.81 -10.29 -17.14
N TYR A 245 -5.75 -10.71 -16.45
CA TYR A 245 -5.00 -11.91 -16.84
C TYR A 245 -5.41 -13.21 -16.12
N LYS A 246 -6.07 -13.11 -14.96
CA LYS A 246 -6.20 -14.24 -14.03
C LYS A 246 -7.56 -14.35 -13.33
N PHE A 247 -8.61 -13.64 -13.76
CA PHE A 247 -9.90 -13.72 -13.04
C PHE A 247 -10.51 -15.14 -13.00
N GLU A 248 -10.17 -16.01 -13.95
CA GLU A 248 -10.59 -17.41 -13.96
C GLU A 248 -10.03 -18.18 -12.76
N GLU A 249 -8.86 -17.80 -12.25
CA GLU A 249 -8.19 -18.38 -11.07
C GLU A 249 -8.75 -17.81 -9.75
N TYR A 250 -9.63 -16.81 -9.77
CA TYR A 250 -10.18 -16.21 -8.56
C TYR A 250 -11.01 -17.21 -7.74
N THR A 251 -10.68 -17.33 -6.45
CA THR A 251 -11.29 -18.29 -5.52
C THR A 251 -12.24 -17.66 -4.49
N GLY A 252 -12.45 -16.34 -4.53
CA GLY A 252 -13.27 -15.62 -3.54
C GLY A 252 -12.48 -14.99 -2.39
N LYS A 253 -11.15 -15.15 -2.38
CA LYS A 253 -10.25 -14.48 -1.41
C LYS A 253 -9.43 -13.41 -2.14
N LEU A 254 -9.86 -12.15 -2.06
CA LEU A 254 -9.21 -11.06 -2.79
C LEU A 254 -7.78 -10.84 -2.33
N SER A 255 -7.53 -10.81 -1.02
CA SER A 255 -6.19 -10.56 -0.53
C SER A 255 -5.19 -11.61 -1.01
N LYS A 256 -5.54 -12.90 -0.90
CA LYS A 256 -4.71 -14.01 -1.41
C LYS A 256 -4.50 -13.89 -2.92
N PHE A 257 -5.56 -13.65 -3.71
CA PHE A 257 -5.45 -13.49 -5.16
C PHE A 257 -4.45 -12.40 -5.59
N LEU A 258 -4.51 -11.23 -4.94
CA LEU A 258 -3.59 -10.13 -5.23
C LEU A 258 -2.17 -10.40 -4.71
N ASN A 259 -2.02 -11.07 -3.57
CA ASN A 259 -0.73 -11.50 -3.02
C ASN A 259 -0.04 -12.49 -3.97
N ASP A 260 -0.77 -13.49 -4.47
CA ASP A 260 -0.27 -14.50 -5.41
C ASP A 260 0.20 -13.85 -6.72
N PHE A 261 -0.55 -12.86 -7.22
CA PHE A 261 -0.17 -12.10 -8.41
C PHE A 261 1.11 -11.28 -8.20
N MET A 262 1.17 -10.49 -7.11
CA MET A 262 2.34 -9.69 -6.74
C MET A 262 3.58 -10.55 -6.53
N LYS A 263 3.43 -11.72 -5.90
CA LYS A 263 4.52 -12.68 -5.70
C LYS A 263 5.02 -13.23 -7.03
N LYS A 264 4.10 -13.72 -7.88
CA LYS A 264 4.44 -14.31 -9.17
C LYS A 264 5.17 -13.32 -10.08
N PHE A 265 4.67 -12.09 -10.13
CA PHE A 265 5.21 -11.03 -10.95
C PHE A 265 6.05 -10.04 -10.14
N ARG A 266 6.71 -10.48 -9.05
CA ARG A 266 7.57 -9.59 -8.23
C ARG A 266 8.60 -8.86 -9.11
N ASN A 267 9.28 -9.62 -9.95
CA ASN A 267 10.20 -9.14 -10.98
C ASN A 267 9.78 -9.76 -12.32
N PRO A 268 8.80 -9.18 -13.04
CA PRO A 268 8.27 -9.77 -14.24
C PRO A 268 9.30 -9.70 -15.38
N SER A 269 9.16 -10.60 -16.36
CA SER A 269 9.98 -10.55 -17.57
C SER A 269 9.75 -9.24 -18.33
N THR A 270 10.69 -8.83 -19.17
CA THR A 270 10.49 -7.65 -20.05
C THR A 270 9.22 -7.79 -20.89
N GLN A 271 8.94 -8.99 -21.38
CA GLN A 271 7.74 -9.26 -22.17
C GLN A 271 6.45 -9.07 -21.36
N ASP A 272 6.40 -9.58 -20.12
CA ASP A 272 5.23 -9.39 -19.26
C ASP A 272 5.06 -7.93 -18.84
N MET A 273 6.18 -7.23 -18.55
CA MET A 273 6.15 -5.81 -18.22
C MET A 273 5.62 -4.96 -19.38
N THR A 274 6.06 -5.24 -20.61
CA THR A 274 5.53 -4.58 -21.82
C THR A 274 4.04 -4.85 -21.98
N LYS A 275 3.59 -6.10 -21.84
CA LYS A 275 2.16 -6.45 -21.89
C LYS A 275 1.33 -5.68 -20.86
N PHE A 276 1.81 -5.58 -19.62
CA PHE A 276 1.11 -4.86 -18.55
C PHE A 276 1.01 -3.36 -18.82
N ARG A 277 2.08 -2.74 -19.35
CA ARG A 277 2.08 -1.31 -19.73
C ARG A 277 1.15 -1.06 -20.91
N GLU A 278 1.27 -1.84 -21.98
CA GLU A 278 0.45 -1.68 -23.18
C GLU A 278 -1.04 -1.84 -22.87
N ILE A 279 -1.44 -2.90 -22.14
CA ILE A 279 -2.86 -3.10 -21.84
C ILE A 279 -3.40 -1.99 -20.93
N PHE A 280 -2.59 -1.50 -19.99
CA PHE A 280 -2.98 -0.40 -19.11
C PHE A 280 -3.18 0.89 -19.89
N GLU A 281 -2.18 1.33 -20.64
CA GLU A 281 -2.22 2.60 -21.38
C GLU A 281 -3.34 2.61 -22.41
N ARG A 282 -3.46 1.54 -23.23
CA ARG A 282 -4.54 1.41 -24.23
C ARG A 282 -5.93 1.47 -23.59
N THR A 283 -6.11 0.77 -22.47
CA THR A 283 -7.40 0.74 -21.76
C THR A 283 -7.76 2.11 -21.18
N ILE A 284 -6.81 2.76 -20.49
CA ILE A 284 -7.03 4.07 -19.89
C ILE A 284 -7.29 5.12 -20.95
N ASP A 285 -6.53 5.12 -22.06
CA ASP A 285 -6.72 6.04 -23.16
C ASP A 285 -8.07 5.87 -23.82
N LEU A 286 -8.50 4.63 -24.08
CA LEU A 286 -9.80 4.36 -24.68
C LEU A 286 -10.95 4.84 -23.77
N ILE A 287 -10.85 4.60 -22.46
CA ILE A 287 -11.85 5.06 -21.49
C ILE A 287 -11.87 6.59 -21.42
N TYR A 288 -10.72 7.20 -21.19
CA TYR A 288 -10.63 8.64 -20.99
C TYR A 288 -10.97 9.42 -22.26
N ILE A 289 -10.39 9.05 -23.40
CA ILE A 289 -10.52 9.80 -24.66
C ILE A 289 -11.83 9.47 -25.36
N LYS A 290 -12.19 8.19 -25.54
CA LYS A 290 -13.37 7.82 -26.34
C LYS A 290 -14.64 7.64 -25.52
N ILE A 291 -14.61 6.89 -24.41
CA ILE A 291 -15.83 6.63 -23.62
C ILE A 291 -16.30 7.89 -22.90
N LEU A 292 -15.38 8.63 -22.26
CA LEU A 292 -15.70 9.79 -21.44
C LEU A 292 -15.44 11.13 -22.12
N ASN A 293 -14.90 11.14 -23.35
CA ASN A 293 -14.59 12.35 -24.10
C ASN A 293 -13.78 13.38 -23.28
N LYS A 294 -12.66 12.90 -22.70
CA LYS A 294 -11.72 13.66 -21.85
C LYS A 294 -12.34 14.23 -20.58
N ASN A 295 -13.46 13.67 -20.12
CA ASN A 295 -14.00 13.97 -18.80
C ASN A 295 -13.47 12.98 -17.76
N LYS A 296 -13.44 13.43 -16.50
CA LYS A 296 -13.16 12.54 -15.36
C LYS A 296 -14.20 11.42 -15.27
N LEU A 297 -13.78 10.29 -14.72
CA LEU A 297 -14.66 9.19 -14.37
C LEU A 297 -15.74 9.72 -13.39
N PRO A 298 -17.03 9.43 -13.61
CA PRO A 298 -18.03 9.67 -12.59
C PRO A 298 -17.65 8.88 -11.33
N THR A 299 -18.18 9.29 -10.18
CA THR A 299 -18.06 8.46 -8.98
C THR A 299 -18.67 7.09 -9.29
N LEU A 300 -17.91 6.04 -8.99
CA LEU A 300 -18.24 4.64 -9.18
C LEU A 300 -17.59 3.86 -8.04
N SER A 301 -18.24 2.78 -7.58
CA SER A 301 -17.59 1.83 -6.67
C SER A 301 -16.30 1.26 -7.25
N LYS A 302 -15.39 0.74 -6.40
CA LYS A 302 -14.17 0.08 -6.92
C LYS A 302 -14.52 -1.15 -7.73
N ALA A 303 -15.53 -1.92 -7.32
CA ALA A 303 -15.98 -3.08 -8.08
C ALA A 303 -16.49 -2.72 -9.49
N THR A 304 -17.23 -1.61 -9.63
CA THR A 304 -17.69 -1.14 -10.95
C THR A 304 -16.55 -0.60 -11.80
N THR A 305 -15.63 0.16 -11.18
CA THR A 305 -14.43 0.68 -11.88
C THR A 305 -13.52 -0.45 -12.35
N GLU A 306 -13.29 -1.46 -11.51
CA GLU A 306 -12.56 -2.68 -11.85
C GLU A 306 -13.21 -3.41 -13.02
N ALA A 307 -14.53 -3.62 -12.98
CA ALA A 307 -15.24 -4.27 -14.06
C ALA A 307 -15.13 -3.49 -15.37
N LEU A 308 -15.31 -2.16 -15.35
CA LEU A 308 -15.10 -1.30 -16.53
C LEU A 308 -13.72 -1.52 -17.13
N PHE A 309 -12.66 -1.47 -16.32
CA PHE A 309 -11.29 -1.62 -16.83
C PHE A 309 -11.07 -3.01 -17.42
N VAL A 310 -11.51 -4.08 -16.74
CA VAL A 310 -11.37 -5.47 -17.20
C VAL A 310 -12.17 -5.73 -18.48
N GLY A 311 -13.42 -5.27 -18.55
CA GLY A 311 -14.30 -5.46 -19.70
C GLY A 311 -13.77 -4.77 -20.96
N VAL A 312 -13.26 -3.55 -20.81
CA VAL A 312 -12.60 -2.82 -21.91
C VAL A 312 -11.29 -3.52 -22.32
N ALA A 313 -10.42 -3.87 -21.37
CA ALA A 313 -9.13 -4.49 -21.66
C ALA A 313 -9.26 -5.85 -22.37
N ARG A 314 -10.20 -6.70 -21.93
CA ARG A 314 -10.44 -8.02 -22.54
C ARG A 314 -10.96 -7.93 -23.98
N ASN A 315 -11.50 -6.79 -24.39
CA ASN A 315 -12.05 -6.54 -25.72
C ASN A 315 -11.30 -5.44 -26.49
N ILE A 316 -10.08 -5.08 -26.03
CA ILE A 316 -9.37 -3.87 -26.47
C ILE A 316 -9.18 -3.81 -28.00
N GLU A 317 -8.79 -4.92 -28.62
CA GLU A 317 -8.51 -5.00 -30.07
C GLU A 317 -9.74 -4.67 -30.92
N LYS A 318 -10.94 -5.06 -30.45
CA LYS A 318 -12.19 -4.75 -31.13
C LYS A 318 -12.61 -3.30 -30.87
N LEU A 319 -12.52 -2.86 -29.61
CA LEU A 319 -13.06 -1.57 -29.17
C LEU A 319 -12.26 -0.36 -29.65
N GLU A 320 -10.97 -0.52 -29.93
CA GLU A 320 -10.16 0.56 -30.51
C GLU A 320 -10.68 1.02 -31.88
N ASN A 321 -11.34 0.13 -32.61
CA ASN A 321 -11.96 0.41 -33.89
C ASN A 321 -13.40 0.93 -33.77
N SER A 322 -14.02 0.84 -32.59
CA SER A 322 -15.37 1.35 -32.34
C SER A 322 -15.42 2.88 -32.25
N THR A 323 -16.59 3.42 -32.58
CA THR A 323 -16.86 4.86 -32.46
C THR A 323 -17.07 5.26 -31.01
N SER A 324 -16.82 6.53 -30.67
CA SER A 324 -17.04 7.03 -29.31
C SER A 324 -18.50 6.89 -28.84
N GLU A 325 -19.46 6.97 -29.77
CA GLU A 325 -20.89 6.83 -29.44
C GLU A 325 -21.24 5.38 -29.03
N GLU A 326 -20.77 4.38 -29.79
CA GLU A 326 -20.94 2.96 -29.44
C GLU A 326 -20.30 2.63 -28.09
N LEU A 327 -19.09 3.14 -27.85
CA LEU A 327 -18.36 2.93 -26.60
C LEU A 327 -19.07 3.56 -25.39
N LYS A 328 -19.62 4.76 -25.58
CA LYS A 328 -20.42 5.44 -24.56
C LYS A 328 -21.71 4.68 -24.25
N GLN A 329 -22.39 4.13 -25.26
CA GLN A 329 -23.58 3.30 -25.05
C GLN A 329 -23.26 2.01 -24.27
N LYS A 330 -22.12 1.36 -24.56
CA LYS A 330 -21.64 0.22 -23.77
C LYS A 330 -21.35 0.60 -22.32
N PHE A 331 -20.75 1.77 -22.07
CA PHE A 331 -20.54 2.27 -20.71
C PHE A 331 -21.85 2.56 -19.96
N GLU A 332 -22.82 3.21 -20.60
CA GLU A 332 -24.14 3.43 -19.98
C GLU A 332 -24.86 2.09 -19.72
N SER A 333 -24.69 1.10 -20.60
CA SER A 333 -25.22 -0.26 -20.40
C SER A 333 -24.59 -0.94 -19.16
N LEU A 334 -23.28 -0.79 -18.95
CA LEU A 334 -22.60 -1.28 -17.73
C LEU A 334 -23.20 -0.64 -16.48
N ARG A 335 -23.40 0.69 -16.50
CA ARG A 335 -23.94 1.43 -15.35
C ARG A 335 -25.40 1.10 -15.06
N GLY A 336 -26.17 0.76 -16.08
CA GLY A 336 -27.56 0.35 -15.96
C GLY A 336 -27.77 -1.11 -15.59
N ASP A 337 -26.72 -1.94 -15.60
CA ASP A 337 -26.83 -3.38 -15.35
C ASP A 337 -27.05 -3.69 -13.86
N GLU A 338 -27.99 -4.59 -13.59
CA GLU A 338 -28.45 -4.92 -12.24
C GLU A 338 -27.32 -5.45 -11.34
N LEU A 339 -26.30 -6.09 -11.92
CA LEU A 339 -25.15 -6.62 -11.18
C LEU A 339 -24.26 -5.53 -10.56
N PHE A 340 -24.38 -4.29 -11.03
CA PHE A 340 -23.68 -3.11 -10.50
C PHE A 340 -24.59 -2.18 -9.68
N SER A 341 -25.83 -2.61 -9.39
CA SER A 341 -26.74 -1.89 -8.51
C SER A 341 -26.33 -1.98 -7.04
N LEU A 342 -26.79 -1.02 -6.23
CA LEU A 342 -26.54 -0.92 -4.79
C LEU A 342 -26.84 -2.22 -4.04
N ASN A 343 -27.98 -2.84 -4.35
CA ASN A 343 -28.46 -4.03 -3.68
C ASN A 343 -27.53 -5.23 -3.95
N ASN A 344 -27.09 -5.39 -5.20
CA ASN A 344 -26.19 -6.47 -5.59
C ASN A 344 -24.75 -6.27 -5.11
N LEU A 345 -24.28 -5.02 -5.00
CA LEU A 345 -22.95 -4.70 -4.49
C LEU A 345 -22.90 -4.74 -2.95
N LYS A 346 -24.01 -4.50 -2.25
CA LYS A 346 -24.08 -4.63 -0.77
C LYS A 346 -23.87 -6.06 -0.29
N GLU A 347 -24.44 -7.03 -0.98
CA GLU A 347 -24.40 -8.43 -0.56
C GLU A 347 -23.25 -9.19 -1.25
N GLY A 348 -22.33 -9.77 -0.48
CA GLY A 348 -21.37 -10.73 -1.02
C GLY A 348 -20.43 -10.15 -2.08
N LEU A 349 -20.05 -8.87 -1.97
CA LEU A 349 -19.19 -8.18 -2.94
C LEU A 349 -17.91 -8.95 -3.29
N ALA A 350 -17.25 -9.56 -2.31
CA ALA A 350 -16.05 -10.38 -2.49
C ALA A 350 -16.33 -11.88 -2.76
N GLN A 351 -17.59 -12.33 -2.80
CA GLN A 351 -17.89 -13.73 -3.06
C GLN A 351 -17.45 -14.11 -4.49
N LYS A 352 -16.79 -15.26 -4.59
CA LYS A 352 -16.23 -15.80 -5.85
C LYS A 352 -17.19 -15.66 -7.03
N ASP A 353 -18.40 -16.19 -6.88
CA ASP A 353 -19.37 -16.25 -7.97
C ASP A 353 -19.90 -14.86 -8.35
N LYS A 354 -20.06 -13.96 -7.37
CA LYS A 354 -20.51 -12.58 -7.64
C LYS A 354 -19.45 -11.76 -8.38
N VAL A 355 -18.18 -11.85 -7.95
CA VAL A 355 -17.07 -11.20 -8.66
C VAL A 355 -16.96 -11.73 -10.09
N LYS A 356 -16.92 -13.06 -10.26
CA LYS A 356 -16.84 -13.67 -11.59
C LYS A 356 -18.01 -13.28 -12.49
N LYS A 357 -19.24 -13.28 -11.97
CA LYS A 357 -20.42 -12.85 -12.73
C LYS A 357 -20.31 -11.39 -13.18
N ARG A 358 -19.89 -10.47 -12.31
CA ARG A 358 -19.72 -9.04 -12.67
C ARG A 358 -18.65 -8.85 -13.74
N LEU A 359 -17.49 -9.49 -13.59
CA LEU A 359 -16.41 -9.39 -14.56
C LEU A 359 -16.81 -9.99 -15.91
N GLN A 360 -17.40 -11.19 -15.90
CA GLN A 360 -17.92 -11.84 -17.10
C GLN A 360 -18.97 -10.97 -17.81
N ARG A 361 -19.92 -10.41 -17.04
CA ARG A 361 -20.94 -9.53 -17.59
C ARG A 361 -20.35 -8.27 -18.22
N SER A 362 -19.34 -7.68 -17.58
CA SER A 362 -18.65 -6.54 -18.17
C SER A 362 -17.94 -6.91 -19.48
N ILE A 363 -17.26 -8.07 -19.52
CA ILE A 363 -16.64 -8.58 -20.75
C ILE A 363 -17.69 -8.76 -21.86
N GLU A 364 -18.90 -9.25 -21.55
CA GLU A 364 -19.99 -9.38 -22.52
C GLU A 364 -20.53 -8.04 -23.01
N ILE A 365 -20.71 -7.06 -22.12
CA ILE A 365 -21.20 -5.72 -22.49
C ILE A 365 -20.21 -5.03 -23.44
N PHE A 366 -18.91 -5.22 -23.21
CA PHE A 366 -17.85 -4.65 -24.02
C PHE A 366 -17.44 -5.53 -25.22
N GLY A 367 -17.87 -6.78 -25.27
CA GLY A 367 -17.60 -7.75 -26.34
C GLY A 367 -18.47 -7.61 -27.57
#